data_AF-Q95Q18-F1
#
_entry.id   AF-Q95Q18-F1
#
_cell.length_a   1.000
_cell.length_b   1.000
_cell.length_c   1.000
_cell.angle_alpha   90.00
_cell.angle_beta   90.00
_cell.angle_gamma   90.00
#
_symmetry.space_group_name_H-M   'P 1'
#
loop_
_entity.id
_entity.type
_entity.pdbx_description
1 polymer ?
#
loop_
_entity_poly.entity_id
_entity_poly.type
_entity_poly.pdbx_seq_one_letter_code
_entity_poly.pdbx_strand_id
1 'polypeptide(L)'
;MPSLTHVEPIEKLSDAVTRILGHNPGPFTLQGTNTYLLGTGAKKILVDTGEPNVTEYISALKSVLASTNSHIEYIVITHWHGDHVGGIDNITDEILDKKKIPIYKMKRDKDEGVERFHYVDDGFEVAVDGATLKLIATPGHTADHFSLWLQEERALFSGDCILGEGTTVFEDLHDYMTSLQKIKDLNATRIYPGHGPVIDKVVEKVDEYIEHRMKREREIIKVLKEHEEITSMDVTNQVYADSPWAVRLAALNNVKLVLKKLCKDGVVENPHFETFKWIGGSSSGEEKKNESSNL
;
A
#
# COMPACT_ATOMS: atom_id res chain seq x y z
N MET A 1 -22.04 5.34 1.71
CA MET A 1 -21.04 4.32 1.34
C MET A 1 -21.74 2.98 1.37
N PRO A 2 -21.47 2.02 0.46
CA PRO A 2 -21.90 0.64 0.68
C PRO A 2 -21.48 0.21 2.10
N SER A 3 -22.30 -0.61 2.75
CA SER A 3 -21.94 -1.15 4.07
C SER A 3 -20.63 -1.92 3.92
N LEU A 4 -19.59 -1.45 4.59
CA LEU A 4 -18.30 -2.13 4.62
C LEU A 4 -18.45 -3.54 5.19
N THR A 5 -17.63 -4.47 4.72
CA THR A 5 -17.57 -5.83 5.26
C THR A 5 -17.27 -5.75 6.76
N HIS A 6 -17.95 -6.55 7.58
CA HIS A 6 -17.63 -6.60 9.01
C HIS A 6 -16.25 -7.22 9.22
N VAL A 7 -15.44 -6.59 10.08
CA VAL A 7 -14.08 -7.00 10.40
C VAL A 7 -13.96 -7.03 11.92
N GLU A 8 -13.69 -8.21 12.49
CA GLU A 8 -13.59 -8.37 13.95
C GLU A 8 -12.40 -7.55 14.50
N PRO A 9 -12.55 -6.89 15.67
CA PRO A 9 -11.48 -6.11 16.29
C PRO A 9 -10.21 -6.91 16.55
N ILE A 10 -10.35 -8.19 16.91
CA ILE A 10 -9.27 -9.16 17.06
C ILE A 10 -9.69 -10.43 16.35
N GLU A 11 -8.87 -10.91 15.42
CA GLU A 11 -9.15 -12.16 14.69
C GLU A 11 -7.86 -12.96 14.47
N LYS A 12 -7.87 -14.24 14.88
CA LYS A 12 -6.80 -15.17 14.52
C LYS A 12 -7.09 -15.72 13.12
N LEU A 13 -6.36 -15.21 12.12
CA LEU A 13 -6.55 -15.52 10.69
C LEU A 13 -5.86 -16.83 10.28
N SER A 14 -4.82 -17.22 11.01
CA SER A 14 -4.07 -18.46 10.84
C SER A 14 -3.33 -18.82 12.13
N ASP A 15 -2.57 -19.90 12.13
CA ASP A 15 -1.73 -20.25 13.29
C ASP A 15 -0.66 -19.21 13.61
N ALA A 16 -0.13 -18.54 12.59
CA ALA A 16 0.92 -17.53 12.75
C ALA A 16 0.39 -16.09 12.75
N VAL A 17 -0.84 -15.81 12.31
CA VAL A 17 -1.31 -14.44 12.07
C VAL A 17 -2.54 -14.12 12.91
N THR A 18 -2.39 -13.14 13.81
CA THR A 18 -3.52 -12.49 14.49
C THR A 18 -3.61 -11.04 14.04
N ARG A 19 -4.79 -10.63 13.55
CA ARG A 19 -5.10 -9.24 13.21
C ARG A 19 -5.67 -8.53 14.43
N ILE A 20 -5.23 -7.29 14.67
CA ILE A 20 -5.77 -6.38 15.66
C ILE A 20 -6.12 -5.08 14.94
N LEU A 21 -7.37 -4.63 15.01
CA LEU A 21 -7.78 -3.35 14.44
C LEU A 21 -7.23 -2.19 15.27
N GLY A 22 -6.80 -1.13 14.58
CA GLY A 22 -6.30 0.12 15.15
C GLY A 22 -7.39 0.99 15.78
N HIS A 23 -8.66 0.55 15.73
CA HIS A 23 -9.82 1.24 16.35
C HIS A 23 -10.02 2.69 15.87
N ASN A 24 -9.60 3.00 14.65
CA ASN A 24 -9.64 4.32 14.02
C ASN A 24 -10.42 4.30 12.68
N PRO A 25 -11.70 3.87 12.65
CA PRO A 25 -12.46 3.78 11.40
C PRO A 25 -12.65 5.16 10.75
N GLY A 26 -12.63 5.19 9.42
CA GLY A 26 -12.64 6.45 8.68
C GLY A 26 -12.73 6.27 7.17
N PRO A 27 -12.85 7.37 6.41
CA PRO A 27 -12.95 7.31 4.94
C PRO A 27 -11.69 6.74 4.27
N PHE A 28 -10.53 6.84 4.91
CA PHE A 28 -9.26 6.30 4.41
C PHE A 28 -8.86 4.99 5.10
N THR A 29 -9.27 4.80 6.36
CA THR A 29 -8.90 3.64 7.19
C THR A 29 -9.97 2.55 7.23
N LEU A 30 -11.13 2.77 6.59
CA LEU A 30 -12.27 1.85 6.53
C LEU A 30 -12.78 1.46 7.93
N GLN A 31 -12.70 0.17 8.29
CA GLN A 31 -13.05 -0.37 9.61
C GLN A 31 -12.01 0.01 10.69
N GLY A 32 -10.85 0.51 10.29
CA GLY A 32 -9.67 0.79 11.10
C GLY A 32 -8.41 0.22 10.43
N THR A 33 -7.24 0.69 10.84
CA THR A 33 -5.96 0.16 10.37
C THR A 33 -5.76 -1.27 10.88
N ASN A 34 -5.48 -2.22 10.00
CA ASN A 34 -5.11 -3.57 10.40
C ASN A 34 -3.65 -3.57 10.85
N THR A 35 -3.40 -3.94 12.11
CA THR A 35 -2.08 -4.38 12.55
C THR A 35 -2.06 -5.89 12.68
N TYR A 36 -0.89 -6.48 12.56
CA TYR A 36 -0.76 -7.94 12.60
C TYR A 36 0.33 -8.38 13.57
N LEU A 37 -0.03 -9.27 14.49
CA LEU A 37 0.89 -9.92 15.41
C LEU A 37 1.23 -11.31 14.87
N LEU A 38 2.50 -11.50 14.49
CA LEU A 38 2.98 -12.68 13.76
C LEU A 38 3.82 -13.61 14.63
N GLY A 39 3.69 -14.90 14.37
CA GLY A 39 4.48 -15.97 14.99
C GLY A 39 3.63 -16.90 15.83
N THR A 40 4.13 -18.12 16.01
CA THR A 40 3.50 -19.20 16.79
C THR A 40 4.05 -19.26 18.21
N GLY A 41 5.30 -18.83 18.43
CA GLY A 41 5.97 -18.83 19.74
C GLY A 41 5.70 -17.59 20.60
N ALA A 42 6.49 -17.45 21.67
CA ALA A 42 6.39 -16.33 22.61
C ALA A 42 6.96 -15.01 22.07
N LYS A 43 7.88 -15.06 21.12
CA LYS A 43 8.38 -13.89 20.39
C LYS A 43 7.48 -13.60 19.20
N LYS A 44 7.05 -12.35 19.05
CA LYS A 44 6.18 -11.92 17.95
C LYS A 44 6.80 -10.81 17.12
N ILE A 45 6.47 -10.78 15.83
CA ILE A 45 6.67 -9.60 14.97
C ILE A 45 5.35 -8.82 14.97
N LEU A 46 5.39 -7.53 15.24
CA LEU A 46 4.24 -6.65 15.05
C LEU A 46 4.39 -5.90 13.73
N VAL A 47 3.43 -6.05 12.83
CA VAL A 47 3.31 -5.29 11.59
C VAL A 47 2.41 -4.09 11.82
N ASP A 48 2.97 -2.90 11.60
CA ASP A 48 2.35 -1.59 11.86
C ASP A 48 1.84 -1.40 13.30
N THR A 49 1.50 -0.16 13.63
CA THR A 49 1.31 0.26 15.03
C THR A 49 0.07 1.11 15.27
N GLY A 50 -0.79 1.31 14.27
CA GLY A 50 -1.98 2.14 14.45
C GLY A 50 -1.68 3.64 14.54
N GLU A 51 -2.73 4.41 14.81
CA GLU A 51 -2.70 5.86 15.01
C GLU A 51 -2.25 6.22 16.45
N PRO A 52 -1.62 7.38 16.71
CA PRO A 52 -1.20 7.71 18.07
C PRO A 52 -2.40 7.86 19.01
N ASN A 53 -2.20 7.47 20.28
CA ASN A 53 -3.15 7.69 21.39
C ASN A 53 -4.52 7.01 21.26
N VAL A 54 -4.63 5.92 20.50
CA VAL A 54 -5.85 5.09 20.48
C VAL A 54 -5.80 4.06 21.61
N THR A 55 -6.44 4.36 22.74
CA THR A 55 -6.41 3.53 23.96
C THR A 55 -7.00 2.13 23.77
N GLU A 56 -8.00 2.01 22.91
CA GLU A 56 -8.70 0.78 22.57
C GLU A 56 -7.78 -0.18 21.83
N TYR A 57 -7.00 0.33 20.88
CA TYR A 57 -5.98 -0.45 20.17
C TYR A 57 -4.91 -0.98 21.12
N ILE A 58 -4.35 -0.12 21.99
CA ILE A 58 -3.34 -0.54 22.97
C ILE A 58 -3.90 -1.59 23.93
N SER A 59 -5.16 -1.43 24.36
CA SER A 59 -5.84 -2.40 25.21
C SER A 59 -6.07 -3.74 24.49
N ALA A 60 -6.47 -3.72 23.22
CA ALA A 60 -6.63 -4.91 22.39
C ALA A 60 -5.30 -5.65 22.20
N LEU A 61 -4.22 -4.93 21.87
CA LEU A 61 -2.89 -5.50 21.70
C LEU A 61 -2.35 -6.11 23.01
N LYS A 62 -2.51 -5.41 24.15
CA LYS A 62 -2.19 -5.95 25.49
C LYS A 62 -2.95 -7.24 25.78
N SER A 63 -4.25 -7.26 25.47
CA SER A 63 -5.11 -8.43 25.67
C SER A 63 -4.61 -9.63 24.88
N VAL A 64 -4.29 -9.46 23.59
CA VAL A 64 -3.73 -10.52 22.75
C VAL A 64 -2.42 -11.03 23.34
N LEU A 65 -1.46 -10.14 23.61
CA LEU A 65 -0.14 -10.50 24.15
C LEU A 65 -0.23 -11.28 25.47
N ALA A 66 -1.12 -10.86 26.38
CA ALA A 66 -1.36 -11.55 27.64
C ALA A 66 -2.00 -12.92 27.42
N SER A 67 -3.01 -13.02 26.56
CA SER A 67 -3.73 -14.27 26.28
C SER A 67 -2.84 -15.34 25.64
N THR A 68 -1.81 -14.93 24.89
CA THR A 68 -0.85 -15.84 24.24
C THR A 68 0.48 -15.95 24.98
N ASN A 69 0.61 -15.33 26.16
CA ASN A 69 1.85 -15.25 26.94
C ASN A 69 3.08 -14.90 26.07
N SER A 70 2.93 -13.86 25.25
CA SER A 70 3.91 -13.46 24.25
C SER A 70 4.32 -11.99 24.38
N HIS A 71 5.41 -11.62 23.73
CA HIS A 71 5.92 -10.25 23.69
C HIS A 71 6.34 -9.88 22.25
N ILE A 72 6.35 -8.59 21.98
CA ILE A 72 6.83 -8.03 20.71
C ILE A 72 8.36 -8.05 20.72
N GLU A 73 8.95 -8.81 19.81
CA GLU A 73 10.40 -8.87 19.61
C GLU A 73 10.84 -7.83 18.57
N TYR A 74 10.05 -7.68 17.49
CA TYR A 74 10.32 -6.76 16.39
C TYR A 74 9.05 -6.00 16.01
N ILE A 75 9.20 -4.75 15.58
CA ILE A 75 8.16 -4.02 14.86
C ILE A 75 8.63 -3.84 13.41
N VAL A 76 7.74 -4.07 12.45
CA VAL A 76 7.98 -3.83 11.03
C VAL A 76 6.92 -2.85 10.54
N ILE A 77 7.38 -1.74 9.96
CA ILE A 77 6.53 -0.68 9.44
C ILE A 77 6.43 -0.82 7.92
N THR A 78 5.20 -0.86 7.40
CA THR A 78 4.94 -0.92 5.96
C THR A 78 5.29 0.41 5.28
N HIS A 79 4.86 1.55 5.82
CA HIS A 79 5.13 2.88 5.25
C HIS A 79 4.97 4.01 6.27
N TRP A 80 5.17 5.29 5.88
CA TRP A 80 5.29 6.40 6.85
C TRP A 80 3.96 6.94 7.40
N HIS A 81 2.80 6.58 6.84
CA HIS A 81 1.53 7.20 7.23
C HIS A 81 1.23 7.02 8.72
N GLY A 82 0.61 8.06 9.29
CA GLY A 82 0.45 8.22 10.73
C GLY A 82 -0.36 7.13 11.40
N ASP A 83 -1.27 6.50 10.68
CA ASP A 83 -2.09 5.39 11.17
C ASP A 83 -1.37 4.04 11.09
N HIS A 84 -0.18 3.97 10.49
CA HIS A 84 0.69 2.79 10.49
C HIS A 84 1.88 2.94 11.45
N VAL A 85 2.41 4.15 11.64
CA VAL A 85 3.59 4.42 12.50
C VAL A 85 3.27 5.10 13.83
N GLY A 86 2.03 5.56 13.99
CA GLY A 86 1.64 6.49 15.05
C GLY A 86 1.71 5.93 16.45
N GLY A 87 1.31 4.67 16.62
CA GLY A 87 1.22 4.05 17.94
C GLY A 87 2.56 3.55 18.51
N ILE A 88 3.69 3.76 17.83
CA ILE A 88 5.00 3.29 18.33
C ILE A 88 5.29 3.84 19.74
N ASP A 89 5.02 5.12 19.99
CA ASP A 89 5.29 5.74 21.30
C ASP A 89 4.37 5.16 22.38
N ASN A 90 3.07 4.97 22.09
CA ASN A 90 2.13 4.32 23.00
C ASN A 90 2.54 2.87 23.32
N ILE A 91 2.95 2.09 22.31
CA ILE A 91 3.43 0.72 22.50
C ILE A 91 4.70 0.70 23.35
N THR A 92 5.65 1.60 23.07
CA THR A 92 6.90 1.70 23.82
C THR A 92 6.65 2.01 25.29
N ASP A 93 5.74 2.95 25.55
CA ASP A 93 5.45 3.44 26.89
C ASP A 93 4.61 2.46 27.70
N GLU A 94 3.63 1.83 27.07
CA GLU A 94 2.59 1.10 27.79
C GLU A 94 2.71 -0.43 27.70
N ILE A 95 3.45 -0.96 26.73
CA ILE A 95 3.60 -2.41 26.50
C ILE A 95 5.05 -2.84 26.71
N LEU A 96 6.01 -2.04 26.22
CA LEU A 96 7.44 -2.38 26.26
C LEU A 96 8.16 -1.85 27.50
N ASP A 97 7.48 -1.12 28.39
CA ASP A 97 8.07 -0.50 29.59
C ASP A 97 9.34 0.32 29.27
N LYS A 98 9.23 1.18 28.24
CA LYS A 98 10.32 2.01 27.69
C LYS A 98 11.52 1.22 27.13
N LYS A 99 11.45 -0.11 27.04
CA LYS A 99 12.47 -0.93 26.39
C LYS A 99 12.51 -0.61 24.90
N LYS A 100 13.70 -0.31 24.40
CA LYS A 100 13.95 -0.20 22.96
C LYS A 100 14.03 -1.59 22.34
N ILE A 101 13.25 -1.81 21.30
CA ILE A 101 13.32 -2.99 20.43
C ILE A 101 13.57 -2.54 18.98
N PRO A 102 14.05 -3.41 18.09
CA PRO A 102 14.22 -3.06 16.68
C PRO A 102 12.88 -2.73 16.00
N ILE A 103 12.84 -1.59 15.31
CA ILE A 103 11.72 -1.14 14.49
C ILE A 103 12.22 -0.97 13.06
N TYR A 104 11.86 -1.89 12.17
CA TYR A 104 12.34 -1.93 10.79
C TYR A 104 11.43 -1.15 9.85
N LYS A 105 12.05 -0.39 8.94
CA LYS A 105 11.35 0.49 7.99
C LYS A 105 12.23 0.78 6.76
N MET A 106 11.67 1.06 5.60
CA MET A 106 12.44 1.65 4.49
C MET A 106 12.71 3.13 4.76
N LYS A 107 13.90 3.61 4.43
CA LYS A 107 14.22 5.04 4.56
C LYS A 107 13.58 5.84 3.42
N ARG A 108 12.96 6.97 3.74
CA ARG A 108 12.61 8.03 2.76
C ARG A 108 13.46 9.28 2.98
N ASP A 109 13.49 10.16 1.98
CA ASP A 109 14.24 11.42 2.03
C ASP A 109 13.90 12.28 3.26
N LYS A 110 12.63 12.27 3.68
CA LYS A 110 12.14 13.04 4.84
C LYS A 110 12.46 12.42 6.21
N ASP A 111 13.15 11.27 6.24
CA ASP A 111 13.56 10.60 7.47
C ASP A 111 15.00 10.94 7.89
N GLU A 112 15.63 11.92 7.25
CA GLU A 112 16.93 12.43 7.67
C GLU A 112 16.89 12.92 9.13
N GLY A 113 17.81 12.43 9.95
CA GLY A 113 17.88 12.72 11.39
C GLY A 113 16.91 11.92 12.27
N VAL A 114 16.04 11.08 11.71
CA VAL A 114 15.14 10.22 12.49
C VAL A 114 15.86 8.93 12.87
N GLU A 115 16.27 8.80 14.14
CA GLU A 115 17.09 7.68 14.65
C GLU A 115 16.29 6.53 15.27
N ARG A 116 14.95 6.62 15.32
CA ARG A 116 14.11 5.61 15.98
C ARG A 116 13.96 4.30 15.19
N PHE A 117 14.33 4.31 13.91
CA PHE A 117 14.14 3.19 12.99
C PHE A 117 15.47 2.53 12.64
N HIS A 118 15.43 1.21 12.50
CA HIS A 118 16.43 0.45 11.78
C HIS A 118 16.05 0.46 10.30
N TYR A 119 16.66 1.36 9.52
CA TYR A 119 16.41 1.40 8.08
C TYR A 119 17.01 0.18 7.38
N VAL A 120 16.22 -0.45 6.52
CA VAL A 120 16.58 -1.67 5.79
C VAL A 120 16.16 -1.58 4.33
N ASP A 121 16.85 -2.34 3.48
CA ASP A 121 16.66 -2.36 2.03
C ASP A 121 15.72 -3.49 1.57
N ASP A 122 15.39 -3.50 0.27
CA ASP A 122 14.59 -4.57 -0.37
C ASP A 122 15.20 -5.95 -0.09
N GLY A 123 14.37 -6.87 0.37
CA GLY A 123 14.73 -8.25 0.64
C GLY A 123 15.28 -8.53 2.03
N PHE A 124 15.35 -7.55 2.93
CA PHE A 124 15.65 -7.80 4.35
C PHE A 124 14.66 -8.78 4.98
N GLU A 125 15.12 -9.64 5.87
CA GLU A 125 14.30 -10.66 6.52
C GLU A 125 14.40 -10.60 8.04
N VAL A 126 13.27 -10.84 8.71
CA VAL A 126 13.18 -11.05 10.16
C VAL A 126 12.38 -12.31 10.44
N ALA A 127 12.74 -13.03 11.50
CA ALA A 127 12.09 -14.29 11.83
C ALA A 127 11.85 -14.43 13.34
N VAL A 128 10.72 -15.06 13.65
CA VAL A 128 10.37 -15.63 14.97
C VAL A 128 9.81 -17.03 14.74
N ASP A 129 9.52 -17.78 15.81
CA ASP A 129 9.00 -19.15 15.69
C ASP A 129 7.73 -19.20 14.84
N GLY A 130 7.78 -19.87 13.70
CA GLY A 130 6.66 -20.05 12.77
C GLY A 130 6.28 -18.81 11.94
N ALA A 131 7.13 -17.78 11.89
CA ALA A 131 6.95 -16.66 10.98
C ALA A 131 8.29 -16.08 10.50
N THR A 132 8.55 -16.20 9.20
CA THR A 132 9.70 -15.64 8.49
C THR A 132 9.17 -14.60 7.51
N LEU A 133 9.49 -13.34 7.80
CA LEU A 133 8.94 -12.19 7.08
C LEU A 133 10.02 -11.51 6.24
N LYS A 134 9.82 -11.51 4.93
CA LYS A 134 10.68 -10.79 3.98
C LYS A 134 10.05 -9.46 3.59
N LEU A 135 10.81 -8.38 3.73
CA LEU A 135 10.39 -7.03 3.37
C LEU A 135 10.64 -6.81 1.88
N ILE A 136 9.60 -6.56 1.11
CA ILE A 136 9.64 -6.39 -0.35
C ILE A 136 9.30 -4.94 -0.70
N ALA A 137 10.27 -4.21 -1.22
CA ALA A 137 10.10 -2.83 -1.68
C ALA A 137 9.00 -2.80 -2.74
N THR A 138 7.95 -2.04 -2.44
CA THR A 138 6.77 -1.84 -3.29
C THR A 138 6.36 -0.36 -3.29
N PRO A 139 7.28 0.55 -3.69
CA PRO A 139 6.99 1.97 -3.71
C PRO A 139 5.84 2.31 -4.65
N GLY A 140 5.20 3.45 -4.39
CA GLY A 140 4.14 3.99 -5.23
C GLY A 140 3.02 4.58 -4.41
N HIS A 141 2.45 3.80 -3.47
CA HIS A 141 1.56 4.34 -2.44
C HIS A 141 2.28 5.45 -1.67
N THR A 142 3.46 5.10 -1.15
CA THR A 142 4.50 6.03 -0.70
C THR A 142 5.86 5.56 -1.20
N ALA A 143 6.87 6.43 -1.21
CA ALA A 143 8.22 6.09 -1.67
C ALA A 143 8.93 5.03 -0.80
N ASP A 144 8.56 4.91 0.47
CA ASP A 144 9.15 3.98 1.45
C ASP A 144 8.29 2.74 1.70
N HIS A 145 7.36 2.43 0.81
CA HIS A 145 6.39 1.37 1.05
C HIS A 145 7.02 -0.03 0.91
N PHE A 146 6.84 -0.85 1.94
CA PHE A 146 7.10 -2.28 1.95
C PHE A 146 5.80 -3.08 1.92
N SER A 147 5.77 -4.10 1.07
CA SER A 147 4.87 -5.25 1.23
C SER A 147 5.67 -6.35 1.92
N LEU A 148 5.05 -7.16 2.77
CA LEU A 148 5.76 -8.11 3.63
C LEU A 148 5.34 -9.53 3.28
N TRP A 149 6.28 -10.38 2.90
CA TRP A 149 6.04 -11.74 2.49
C TRP A 149 6.26 -12.72 3.64
N LEU A 150 5.19 -13.38 4.07
CA LEU A 150 5.23 -14.46 5.05
C LEU A 150 5.48 -15.79 4.34
N GLN A 151 6.68 -16.34 4.52
CA GLN A 151 7.12 -17.52 3.77
C GLN A 151 6.26 -18.75 4.07
N GLU A 152 5.91 -18.98 5.34
CA GLU A 152 5.23 -20.17 5.83
C GLU A 152 3.83 -20.33 5.21
N GLU A 153 3.14 -19.22 4.95
CA GLU A 153 1.79 -19.22 4.37
C GLU A 153 1.78 -18.87 2.89
N ARG A 154 2.91 -18.42 2.34
CA ARG A 154 2.98 -17.73 1.05
C ARG A 154 1.97 -16.57 0.96
N ALA A 155 1.81 -15.85 2.06
CA ALA A 155 0.87 -14.76 2.21
C ALA A 155 1.59 -13.41 2.14
N LEU A 156 0.89 -12.39 1.67
CA LEU A 156 1.43 -11.03 1.55
C LEU A 156 0.69 -10.07 2.48
N PHE A 157 1.40 -9.38 3.35
CA PHE A 157 0.91 -8.15 3.97
C PHE A 157 1.14 -7.01 2.99
N SER A 158 0.08 -6.50 2.36
CA SER A 158 0.21 -5.53 1.27
C SER A 158 0.34 -4.08 1.75
N GLY A 159 0.28 -3.83 3.06
CA GLY A 159 0.10 -2.49 3.60
C GLY A 159 -1.02 -1.77 2.85
N ASP A 160 -0.73 -0.55 2.41
CA ASP A 160 -1.67 0.26 1.64
C ASP A 160 -1.45 0.17 0.13
N CYS A 161 -0.57 -0.71 -0.35
CA CYS A 161 -0.45 -0.98 -1.78
C CYS A 161 -1.71 -1.64 -2.35
N ILE A 162 -2.33 -2.57 -1.61
CA ILE A 162 -3.61 -3.21 -1.97
C ILE A 162 -4.48 -3.25 -0.72
N LEU A 163 -5.74 -2.82 -0.84
CA LEU A 163 -6.71 -2.77 0.26
C LEU A 163 -7.75 -3.88 0.08
N GLY A 164 -8.37 -4.31 1.18
CA GLY A 164 -9.44 -5.32 1.17
C GLY A 164 -10.71 -4.83 0.48
N GLU A 165 -11.02 -3.55 0.63
CA GLU A 165 -12.15 -2.87 -0.01
C GLU A 165 -11.72 -1.51 -0.56
N GLY A 166 -12.34 -1.08 -1.66
CA GLY A 166 -12.02 0.19 -2.31
C GLY A 166 -10.71 0.15 -3.10
N THR A 167 -10.08 1.33 -3.22
CA THR A 167 -8.82 1.52 -3.97
C THR A 167 -7.86 2.36 -3.17
N THR A 168 -6.55 2.13 -3.32
CA THR A 168 -5.54 2.97 -2.66
C THR A 168 -5.30 4.30 -3.38
N VAL A 169 -4.77 5.27 -2.65
CA VAL A 169 -4.13 6.48 -3.19
C VAL A 169 -2.65 6.21 -3.44
N PHE A 170 -1.99 7.04 -4.23
CA PHE A 170 -0.56 6.87 -4.51
C PHE A 170 0.14 8.21 -4.74
N GLU A 171 1.41 8.27 -4.35
CA GLU A 171 2.33 9.38 -4.61
C GLU A 171 2.95 9.30 -6.01
N ASP A 172 3.14 8.09 -6.54
CA ASP A 172 3.76 7.86 -7.85
C ASP A 172 3.17 6.65 -8.59
N LEU A 173 2.52 6.89 -9.73
CA LEU A 173 1.84 5.84 -10.48
C LEU A 173 2.81 4.88 -11.19
N HIS A 174 3.97 5.34 -11.64
CA HIS A 174 4.93 4.45 -12.33
C HIS A 174 5.46 3.39 -11.35
N ASP A 175 5.91 3.85 -10.19
CA ASP A 175 6.44 2.99 -9.14
C ASP A 175 5.31 2.05 -8.64
N TYR A 176 4.10 2.60 -8.45
CA TYR A 176 2.94 1.83 -8.02
C TYR A 176 2.56 0.70 -9.01
N MET A 177 2.51 0.97 -10.31
CA MET A 177 2.20 -0.05 -11.31
C MET A 177 3.28 -1.13 -11.39
N THR A 178 4.55 -0.75 -11.26
CA THR A 178 5.67 -1.68 -11.17
C THR A 178 5.55 -2.58 -9.93
N SER A 179 5.18 -1.99 -8.78
CA SER A 179 4.94 -2.70 -7.54
C SER A 179 3.75 -3.67 -7.62
N LEU A 180 2.64 -3.28 -8.26
CA LEU A 180 1.51 -4.19 -8.49
C LEU A 180 1.90 -5.38 -9.36
N GLN A 181 2.71 -5.17 -10.40
CA GLN A 181 3.21 -6.26 -11.22
C GLN A 181 4.15 -7.18 -10.41
N LYS A 182 5.06 -6.61 -9.59
CA LYS A 182 5.90 -7.37 -8.66
C LYS A 182 5.06 -8.22 -7.71
N ILE A 183 3.99 -7.66 -7.13
CA ILE A 183 3.05 -8.38 -6.24
C ILE A 183 2.34 -9.51 -6.99
N LYS A 184 1.86 -9.26 -8.22
CA LYS A 184 1.21 -10.28 -9.05
C LYS A 184 2.12 -11.50 -9.23
N ASP A 185 3.40 -11.26 -9.49
CA ASP A 185 4.39 -12.30 -9.79
C ASP A 185 4.78 -13.13 -8.54
N LEU A 186 4.51 -12.65 -7.33
CA LEU A 186 4.72 -13.42 -6.09
C LEU A 186 3.79 -14.64 -5.97
N ASN A 187 2.65 -14.65 -6.68
CA ASN A 187 1.66 -15.72 -6.60
C ASN A 187 1.29 -16.05 -5.13
N ALA A 188 0.93 -15.00 -4.39
CA ALA A 188 0.50 -15.13 -2.99
C ALA A 188 -0.79 -15.95 -2.90
N THR A 189 -0.91 -16.75 -1.85
CA THR A 189 -2.12 -17.54 -1.55
C THR A 189 -3.25 -16.66 -1.02
N ARG A 190 -2.89 -15.54 -0.37
CA ARG A 190 -3.78 -14.52 0.17
C ARG A 190 -3.05 -13.22 0.45
N ILE A 191 -3.82 -12.14 0.59
CA ILE A 191 -3.33 -10.82 1.00
C ILE A 191 -3.99 -10.43 2.34
N TYR A 192 -3.15 -9.92 3.25
CA TYR A 192 -3.50 -9.29 4.51
C TYR A 192 -3.28 -7.76 4.39
N PRO A 193 -4.32 -6.98 4.04
CA PRO A 193 -4.15 -5.56 3.70
C PRO A 193 -3.99 -4.65 4.93
N GLY A 194 -3.48 -3.43 4.73
CA GLY A 194 -3.44 -2.37 5.73
C GLY A 194 -4.85 -1.91 6.15
N HIS A 195 -5.81 -1.97 5.24
CA HIS A 195 -7.23 -1.70 5.52
C HIS A 195 -8.17 -2.69 4.86
N GLY A 196 -9.28 -2.98 5.52
CA GLY A 196 -10.34 -3.85 5.00
C GLY A 196 -10.10 -5.34 5.26
N PRO A 197 -10.98 -6.21 4.72
CA PRO A 197 -10.93 -7.65 4.94
C PRO A 197 -9.77 -8.35 4.20
N VAL A 198 -9.47 -9.58 4.61
CA VAL A 198 -8.52 -10.48 3.94
C VAL A 198 -8.97 -10.75 2.50
N ILE A 199 -8.00 -10.90 1.59
CA ILE A 199 -8.25 -11.18 0.18
C ILE A 199 -7.68 -12.55 -0.19
N ASP A 200 -8.55 -13.54 -0.40
CA ASP A 200 -8.13 -14.86 -0.89
C ASP A 200 -8.07 -14.92 -2.44
N LYS A 201 -8.85 -14.07 -3.13
CA LYS A 201 -8.84 -13.96 -4.59
C LYS A 201 -7.74 -13.02 -5.09
N VAL A 202 -6.48 -13.35 -4.78
CA VAL A 202 -5.31 -12.48 -4.96
C VAL A 202 -5.17 -12.00 -6.40
N VAL A 203 -5.11 -12.91 -7.37
CA VAL A 203 -4.86 -12.56 -8.78
C VAL A 203 -5.98 -11.66 -9.32
N GLU A 204 -7.25 -11.98 -9.03
CA GLU A 204 -8.40 -11.16 -9.44
C GLU A 204 -8.31 -9.74 -8.87
N LYS A 205 -7.93 -9.60 -7.59
CA LYS A 205 -7.80 -8.29 -6.94
C LYS A 205 -6.64 -7.46 -7.52
N VAL A 206 -5.49 -8.07 -7.76
CA VAL A 206 -4.33 -7.39 -8.35
C VAL A 206 -4.67 -6.93 -9.78
N ASP A 207 -5.34 -7.78 -10.56
CA ASP A 207 -5.78 -7.44 -11.92
C ASP A 207 -6.83 -6.34 -11.94
N GLU A 208 -7.77 -6.34 -10.99
CA GLU A 208 -8.73 -5.24 -10.80
C GLU A 208 -7.99 -3.91 -10.58
N TYR A 209 -6.99 -3.91 -9.69
CA TYR A 209 -6.18 -2.72 -9.38
C TYR A 209 -5.40 -2.21 -10.60
N ILE A 210 -4.74 -3.12 -11.34
CA ILE A 210 -3.97 -2.78 -12.56
C ILE A 210 -4.91 -2.23 -13.63
N GLU A 211 -5.99 -2.94 -13.95
CA GLU A 211 -6.88 -2.56 -15.05
C GLU A 211 -7.64 -1.27 -14.76
N HIS A 212 -8.00 -1.01 -13.50
CA HIS A 212 -8.59 0.26 -13.09
C HIS A 212 -7.68 1.45 -13.44
N ARG A 213 -6.36 1.34 -13.21
CA ARG A 213 -5.40 2.42 -13.54
C ARG A 213 -5.08 2.47 -15.03
N MET A 214 -4.91 1.32 -15.67
CA MET A 214 -4.64 1.27 -17.11
C MET A 214 -5.82 1.81 -17.93
N LYS A 215 -7.06 1.61 -17.48
CA LYS A 215 -8.23 2.24 -18.12
C LYS A 215 -8.11 3.76 -18.12
N ARG A 216 -7.80 4.36 -16.97
CA ARG A 216 -7.62 5.81 -16.85
C ARG A 216 -6.48 6.32 -17.73
N GLU A 217 -5.37 5.59 -17.77
CA GLU A 217 -4.24 5.92 -18.62
C GLU A 217 -4.64 5.94 -20.10
N ARG A 218 -5.38 4.94 -20.59
CA ARG A 218 -5.85 4.89 -21.99
C ARG A 218 -6.78 6.05 -22.35
N GLU A 219 -7.67 6.45 -21.44
CA GLU A 219 -8.53 7.63 -21.61
C GLU A 219 -7.70 8.91 -21.78
N ILE A 220 -6.66 9.09 -20.94
CA ILE A 220 -5.76 10.25 -21.00
C ILE A 220 -4.90 10.22 -22.27
N ILE A 221 -4.35 9.07 -22.65
CA ILE A 221 -3.58 8.91 -23.90
C ILE A 221 -4.43 9.27 -25.12
N LYS A 222 -5.71 8.86 -25.14
CA LYS A 222 -6.62 9.22 -26.24
C LYS A 222 -6.73 10.75 -26.38
N VAL A 223 -6.94 11.45 -25.26
CA VAL A 223 -7.00 12.92 -25.27
C VAL A 223 -5.66 13.51 -25.71
N LEU A 224 -4.53 13.05 -25.16
CA LEU A 224 -3.20 13.57 -25.55
C LEU A 224 -2.91 13.45 -27.05
N LYS A 225 -3.37 12.38 -27.71
CA LYS A 225 -3.16 12.15 -29.15
C LYS A 225 -3.97 13.10 -30.05
N GLU A 226 -4.97 13.79 -29.51
CA GLU A 226 -5.86 14.71 -30.25
C GLU A 226 -5.35 16.17 -30.22
N HIS A 227 -4.28 16.47 -29.48
CA HIS A 227 -3.74 17.82 -29.29
C HIS A 227 -2.22 17.86 -29.48
N GLU A 228 -1.69 18.96 -30.02
CA GLU A 228 -0.24 19.18 -30.14
C GLU A 228 0.40 19.43 -28.75
N GLU A 229 -0.23 20.31 -27.96
CA GLU A 229 0.08 20.54 -26.55
C GLU A 229 -1.23 20.73 -25.79
N ILE A 230 -1.32 20.22 -24.55
CA ILE A 230 -2.52 20.34 -23.72
C ILE A 230 -2.18 20.44 -22.25
N THR A 231 -2.95 21.22 -21.48
CA THR A 231 -2.73 21.35 -20.03
C THR A 231 -3.32 20.16 -19.25
N SER A 232 -2.79 19.89 -18.06
CA SER A 232 -3.39 18.89 -17.14
C SER A 232 -4.86 19.17 -16.83
N MET A 233 -5.25 20.44 -16.76
CA MET A 233 -6.64 20.87 -16.56
C MET A 233 -7.51 20.56 -17.78
N ASP A 234 -7.03 20.81 -19.00
CA ASP A 234 -7.78 20.53 -20.22
C ASP A 234 -7.95 19.02 -20.44
N VAL A 235 -6.91 18.23 -20.16
CA VAL A 235 -7.01 16.76 -20.14
C VAL A 235 -8.10 16.34 -19.15
N THR A 236 -8.09 16.90 -17.94
CA THR A 236 -9.10 16.59 -16.90
C THR A 236 -10.51 16.97 -17.37
N ASN A 237 -10.68 18.14 -17.99
CA ASN A 237 -11.97 18.60 -18.50
C ASN A 237 -12.54 17.70 -19.59
N GLN A 238 -11.69 17.14 -20.45
CA GLN A 238 -12.12 16.23 -21.53
C GLN A 238 -12.39 14.81 -21.02
N VAL A 239 -11.51 14.27 -20.16
CA VAL A 239 -11.68 12.93 -19.59
C VAL A 239 -12.90 12.86 -18.65
N TYR A 240 -13.22 13.96 -17.97
CA TYR A 240 -14.36 14.07 -17.04
C TYR A 240 -15.43 15.05 -17.54
N ALA A 241 -15.66 15.09 -18.85
CA ALA A 241 -16.59 16.05 -19.48
C ALA A 241 -18.01 16.01 -18.89
N ASP A 242 -18.50 14.84 -18.49
CA ASP A 242 -19.85 14.68 -17.92
C ASP A 242 -19.90 14.86 -16.40
N SER A 243 -18.77 15.15 -15.75
CA SER A 243 -18.69 15.30 -14.29
C SER A 243 -18.84 16.76 -13.85
N PRO A 244 -19.48 17.04 -12.68
CA PRO A 244 -19.53 18.37 -12.08
C PRO A 244 -18.12 18.96 -11.84
N TRP A 245 -18.02 20.28 -11.82
CA TRP A 245 -16.75 21.00 -11.63
C TRP A 245 -15.95 20.53 -10.40
N ALA A 246 -16.61 20.32 -9.27
CA ALA A 246 -15.95 19.85 -8.04
C ALA A 246 -15.30 18.46 -8.22
N VAL A 247 -15.92 17.56 -8.98
CA VAL A 247 -15.38 16.23 -9.29
C VAL A 247 -14.17 16.34 -10.22
N ARG A 248 -14.22 17.25 -11.21
CA ARG A 248 -13.08 17.52 -12.09
C ARG A 248 -11.88 18.04 -11.29
N LEU A 249 -12.10 18.96 -10.35
CA LEU A 249 -11.04 19.48 -9.50
C LEU A 249 -10.43 18.38 -8.61
N ALA A 250 -11.26 17.50 -8.05
CA ALA A 250 -10.78 16.34 -7.30
C ALA A 250 -10.01 15.33 -8.18
N ALA A 251 -10.40 15.19 -9.44
CA ALA A 251 -9.76 14.31 -10.40
C ALA A 251 -8.42 14.83 -10.94
N LEU A 252 -8.21 16.16 -10.93
CA LEU A 252 -7.02 16.79 -11.50
C LEU A 252 -5.72 16.19 -10.94
N ASN A 253 -5.66 15.92 -9.64
CA ASN A 253 -4.46 15.33 -9.04
C ASN A 253 -4.17 13.94 -9.61
N ASN A 254 -5.18 13.10 -9.78
CA ASN A 254 -5.02 11.77 -10.40
C ASN A 254 -4.55 11.89 -11.86
N VAL A 255 -5.09 12.85 -12.61
CA VAL A 255 -4.65 13.11 -13.99
C VAL A 255 -3.18 13.54 -14.03
N LYS A 256 -2.75 14.45 -13.15
CA LYS A 256 -1.35 14.86 -13.03
C LYS A 256 -0.41 13.70 -12.73
N LEU A 257 -0.82 12.77 -11.85
CA LEU A 257 -0.01 11.59 -11.54
C LEU A 257 0.10 10.63 -12.74
N VAL A 258 -0.96 10.46 -13.53
CA VAL A 258 -0.90 9.69 -14.78
C VAL A 258 0.03 10.36 -15.79
N LEU A 259 -0.08 11.67 -15.97
CA LEU A 259 0.79 12.43 -16.88
C LEU A 259 2.26 12.35 -16.45
N LYS A 260 2.55 12.45 -15.14
CA LYS A 260 3.89 12.24 -14.59
C LYS A 260 4.43 10.84 -14.89
N LYS A 261 3.59 9.79 -14.75
CA LYS A 261 3.96 8.43 -15.18
C LYS A 261 4.27 8.38 -16.67
N LEU A 262 3.41 8.93 -17.53
CA LEU A 262 3.63 8.94 -18.97
C LEU A 262 4.93 9.67 -19.38
N CYS A 263 5.33 10.69 -18.62
CA CYS A 263 6.65 11.31 -18.76
C CYS A 263 7.79 10.40 -18.33
N LYS A 264 7.67 9.70 -17.18
CA LYS A 264 8.65 8.69 -16.74
C LYS A 264 8.78 7.54 -17.75
N ASP A 265 7.68 7.14 -18.38
CA ASP A 265 7.63 6.08 -19.39
C ASP A 265 8.18 6.52 -20.76
N GLY A 266 8.45 7.82 -20.94
CA GLY A 266 9.02 8.36 -22.18
C GLY A 266 8.04 8.47 -23.35
N VAL A 267 6.73 8.47 -23.10
CA VAL A 267 5.69 8.59 -24.16
C VAL A 267 5.03 9.99 -24.22
N VAL A 268 5.30 10.82 -23.21
CA VAL A 268 4.83 12.20 -23.09
C VAL A 268 5.99 13.10 -22.65
N GLU A 269 6.11 14.29 -23.25
CA GLU A 269 6.98 15.36 -22.76
C GLU A 269 6.19 16.44 -22.02
N ASN A 270 6.86 17.19 -21.12
CA ASN A 270 6.32 18.37 -20.45
C ASN A 270 7.14 19.59 -20.91
N PRO A 271 6.83 20.19 -22.07
CA PRO A 271 7.68 21.21 -22.70
C PRO A 271 7.55 22.56 -22.00
N HIS A 272 6.34 22.90 -21.54
CA HIS A 272 6.03 24.12 -20.79
C HIS A 272 5.27 23.79 -19.50
N PHE A 273 5.26 24.73 -18.55
CA PHE A 273 4.61 24.55 -17.25
C PHE A 273 3.18 24.02 -17.38
N GLU A 274 2.91 22.86 -16.76
CA GLU A 274 1.61 22.16 -16.76
C GLU A 274 1.06 21.76 -18.14
N THR A 275 1.87 21.87 -19.21
CA THR A 275 1.54 21.40 -20.56
C THR A 275 2.19 20.05 -20.82
N PHE A 276 1.53 19.25 -21.66
CA PHE A 276 1.95 17.91 -22.00
C PHE A 276 1.76 17.68 -23.49
N LYS A 277 2.72 16.99 -24.09
CA LYS A 277 2.71 16.66 -25.52
C LYS A 277 2.99 15.19 -25.72
N TRP A 278 2.14 14.55 -26.51
CA TRP A 278 2.33 13.17 -26.92
C TRP A 278 3.50 13.07 -27.90
N ILE A 279 4.48 12.21 -27.62
CA ILE A 279 5.64 12.00 -28.50
C ILE A 279 5.68 10.60 -29.12
N GLY A 280 4.77 9.70 -28.71
CA GLY A 280 4.76 8.31 -29.14
C GLY A 280 5.73 7.43 -28.34
N GLY A 281 5.71 6.12 -28.62
CA GLY A 281 6.43 5.09 -27.86
C GLY A 281 5.46 4.06 -27.26
N SER A 282 5.99 2.89 -26.91
CA SER A 282 5.23 1.83 -26.24
C SER A 282 5.02 2.22 -24.77
N SER A 283 3.79 2.59 -24.40
CA SER A 283 3.38 2.47 -22.99
C SER A 283 3.48 0.99 -22.62
N SER A 284 4.00 0.69 -21.43
CA SER A 284 4.25 -0.66 -20.92
C SER A 284 3.02 -1.60 -20.92
N GLY A 285 1.84 -1.10 -21.28
CA GLY A 285 0.61 -1.89 -21.47
C GLY A 285 0.29 -2.34 -22.90
N GLU A 286 0.91 -1.81 -23.96
CA GLU A 286 0.52 -2.15 -25.35
C GLU A 286 1.19 -3.42 -25.90
N GLU A 287 2.40 -3.80 -25.45
CA GLU A 287 3.12 -4.94 -26.06
C GLU A 287 2.52 -6.33 -25.74
N LYS A 288 1.80 -6.51 -24.63
CA LYS A 288 1.31 -7.86 -24.26
C LYS A 288 0.15 -8.40 -25.09
N LYS A 289 -0.41 -7.65 -26.05
CA LYS A 289 -1.49 -8.17 -26.92
C LYS A 289 -1.04 -8.67 -28.29
N ASN A 290 0.20 -8.41 -28.73
CA ASN A 290 0.61 -8.78 -30.09
C ASN A 290 1.46 -10.05 -30.21
N GLU A 291 1.91 -10.68 -29.12
CA GLU A 291 2.72 -11.91 -29.21
C GLU A 291 1.92 -13.22 -29.08
N SER A 292 0.60 -13.18 -28.90
CA SER A 292 -0.21 -14.41 -28.72
C SER A 292 -0.90 -14.94 -29.98
N SER A 293 -0.53 -14.50 -31.19
CA SER A 293 -1.19 -14.97 -32.44
C SER A 293 -0.31 -15.73 -33.44
N ASN A 294 0.91 -16.10 -33.06
CA ASN A 294 1.75 -16.98 -33.89
C ASN A 294 2.34 -18.10 -33.04
N LEU A 295 1.54 -19.13 -32.75
CA LEU A 295 1.94 -20.54 -32.58
C LEU A 295 0.69 -21.43 -32.45
#